data_AF-A0A1H0SAL0-F1
#
_entry.id   AF-A0A1H0SAL0-F1
#
_cell.length_a   1.000
_cell.length_b   1.000
_cell.length_c   1.000
_cell.angle_alpha   90.00
_cell.angle_beta   90.00
_cell.angle_gamma   90.00
#
_symmetry.space_group_name_H-M   'P 1'
#
loop_
_entity.id
_entity.type
_entity.pdbx_description
1 polymer ?
#
loop_
_entity_poly.entity_id
_entity_poly.type
_entity_poly.pdbx_seq_one_letter_code
_entity_poly.pdbx_strand_id
1 'polypeptide(L)'
;MYAIINKGDGQYYTSTVFAYYEDNNNDDGEIDCWDWYYIVLNESRTALVKHYVFDATANPYLHKMVIVTDRDKSNWNVDGETGIGEINLVKKNDLLKMVEQGTVSDELLAIDEIYKFNEYPEIQDFKDIDNLMTVSGYFHDAYIDHYEEKDGTLYVLFDGIWGGKVEVWFSGDVKYDVSRGNLDERYDPTWYGATMLIENGFIYLVNGDNVTAEKIGDDYCWFKARKVKYHVIPNLEHTGVRGEAQVL
;
A
#
# COMPACT_ATOMS: atom_id res chain seq x y z
N MET A 1 -5.74 5.45 11.17
CA MET A 1 -5.04 4.56 10.22
C MET A 1 -5.87 3.32 10.02
N TYR A 2 -5.97 2.82 8.79
CA TYR A 2 -6.77 1.65 8.44
C TYR A 2 -6.02 0.78 7.42
N ALA A 3 -6.27 -0.52 7.43
CA ALA A 3 -5.55 -1.46 6.59
C ALA A 3 -6.43 -2.62 6.08
N ILE A 4 -5.99 -3.16 4.95
CA ILE A 4 -6.36 -4.49 4.48
C ILE A 4 -5.37 -5.50 5.09
N ILE A 5 -5.90 -6.55 5.69
CA ILE A 5 -5.14 -7.70 6.18
C ILE A 5 -5.27 -8.81 5.14
N ASN A 6 -4.18 -9.01 4.40
CA ASN A 6 -4.10 -9.94 3.29
C ASN A 6 -4.00 -11.38 3.81
N LYS A 7 -4.88 -12.26 3.33
CA LYS A 7 -4.87 -13.69 3.65
C LYS A 7 -4.32 -14.56 2.50
N GLY A 8 -3.97 -13.93 1.37
CA GLY A 8 -3.63 -14.63 0.13
C GLY A 8 -4.83 -14.92 -0.75
N ASP A 9 -4.56 -15.22 -2.01
CA ASP A 9 -5.53 -15.70 -3.01
C ASP A 9 -6.77 -14.78 -3.18
N GLY A 10 -6.59 -13.47 -3.08
CA GLY A 10 -7.68 -12.49 -3.17
C GLY A 10 -8.54 -12.38 -1.90
N GLN A 11 -8.29 -13.19 -0.88
CA GLN A 11 -9.02 -13.12 0.39
C GLN A 11 -8.37 -12.10 1.33
N TYR A 12 -9.21 -11.31 1.98
CA TYR A 12 -8.77 -10.34 2.95
C TYR A 12 -9.89 -9.99 3.93
N TYR A 13 -9.51 -9.33 5.01
CA TYR A 13 -10.43 -8.55 5.83
C TYR A 13 -9.83 -7.18 6.09
N THR A 14 -10.62 -6.24 6.59
CA THR A 14 -10.14 -4.90 6.91
C THR A 14 -10.20 -4.63 8.40
N SER A 15 -9.28 -3.80 8.88
CA SER A 15 -9.21 -3.42 10.27
C SER A 15 -8.57 -2.05 10.45
N THR A 16 -9.02 -1.36 11.50
CA THR A 16 -8.26 -0.29 12.12
C THR A 16 -6.90 -0.81 12.58
N VAL A 17 -5.88 0.02 12.40
CA VAL A 17 -4.56 -0.21 12.95
C VAL A 17 -4.44 0.57 14.26
N PHE A 18 -4.04 -0.10 15.33
CA PHE A 18 -3.89 0.52 16.65
C PHE A 18 -2.45 0.77 17.05
N ALA A 19 -1.51 0.02 16.48
CA ALA A 19 -0.08 0.25 16.68
C ALA A 19 0.75 -0.27 15.51
N TYR A 20 1.95 0.29 15.37
CA TYR A 20 3.02 -0.16 14.50
C TYR A 20 4.30 -0.27 15.33
N TYR A 21 4.87 -1.46 15.39
CA TYR A 21 6.04 -1.79 16.19
C TYR A 21 7.00 -2.69 15.42
N GLU A 22 8.16 -2.91 16.02
CA GLU A 22 9.15 -3.90 15.60
C GLU A 22 9.53 -4.75 16.82
N ASP A 23 9.82 -6.03 16.59
CA ASP A 23 10.44 -6.87 17.61
C ASP A 23 11.97 -6.73 17.47
N ASN A 24 12.64 -6.11 18.45
CA ASN A 24 14.11 -5.89 18.42
C ASN A 24 14.87 -7.20 18.71
N ASN A 25 14.81 -8.17 17.81
CA ASN A 25 15.37 -9.51 18.04
C ASN A 25 16.80 -9.69 17.53
N ASN A 26 17.38 -8.70 16.84
CA ASN A 26 18.73 -8.81 16.31
C ASN A 26 19.77 -8.27 17.32
N ASP A 27 20.59 -9.18 17.86
CA ASP A 27 21.73 -8.87 18.73
C ASP A 27 22.75 -7.92 18.06
N ASP A 28 22.72 -7.82 16.72
CA ASP A 28 23.66 -7.02 15.91
C ASP A 28 23.15 -5.60 15.62
N GLY A 29 21.92 -5.25 16.03
CA GLY A 29 21.34 -3.92 15.86
C GLY A 29 20.90 -3.58 14.43
N GLU A 30 20.93 -4.55 13.50
CA GLU A 30 20.37 -4.38 12.16
C GLU A 30 18.84 -4.50 12.21
N ILE A 31 18.15 -3.47 11.70
CA ILE A 31 16.70 -3.44 11.57
C ILE A 31 16.30 -4.41 10.46
N ASP A 32 15.55 -5.44 10.82
CA ASP A 32 15.02 -6.39 9.87
C ASP A 32 13.53 -6.12 9.60
N CYS A 33 13.18 -5.88 8.34
CA CYS A 33 11.80 -5.63 7.93
C CYS A 33 10.85 -6.79 8.25
N TRP A 34 11.38 -8.01 8.41
CA TRP A 34 10.61 -9.19 8.79
C TRP A 34 10.06 -9.12 10.22
N ASP A 35 10.66 -8.30 11.10
CA ASP A 35 10.23 -8.11 12.49
C ASP A 35 9.22 -6.97 12.66
N TRP A 36 8.90 -6.23 11.60
CA TRP A 36 7.88 -5.19 11.65
C TRP A 36 6.48 -5.80 11.76
N TYR A 37 5.65 -5.24 12.63
CA TYR A 37 4.26 -5.69 12.79
C TYR A 37 3.31 -4.56 13.16
N TYR A 38 2.04 -4.80 12.86
CA TYR A 38 0.92 -4.00 13.29
C TYR A 38 0.09 -4.73 14.34
N ILE A 39 -0.58 -3.97 15.21
CA ILE A 39 -1.66 -4.47 16.06
C ILE A 39 -2.99 -4.04 15.44
N VAL A 40 -3.83 -5.02 15.12
CA VAL A 40 -5.11 -4.87 14.42
C VAL A 40 -6.19 -5.73 15.09
N LEU A 41 -7.46 -5.54 14.73
CA LEU A 41 -8.51 -6.50 15.07
C LEU A 41 -8.30 -7.80 14.28
N ASN A 42 -8.74 -8.92 14.84
CA ASN A 42 -8.94 -10.13 14.07
C ASN A 42 -10.18 -10.02 13.17
N GLU A 43 -10.32 -10.94 12.21
CA GLU A 43 -11.42 -10.94 11.23
C GLU A 43 -12.82 -10.90 11.87
N SER A 44 -13.00 -11.58 13.00
CA SER A 44 -14.27 -11.59 13.75
C SER A 44 -14.51 -10.36 14.64
N ARG A 45 -13.54 -9.44 14.73
CA ARG A 45 -13.58 -8.24 15.59
C ARG A 45 -13.84 -8.54 17.07
N THR A 46 -13.22 -9.60 17.58
CA THR A 46 -13.37 -10.04 18.98
C THR A 46 -12.07 -9.92 19.78
N ALA A 47 -10.94 -9.69 19.12
CA ALA A 47 -9.63 -9.64 19.76
C ALA A 47 -8.66 -8.75 18.97
N LEU A 48 -7.68 -8.18 19.67
CA LEU A 48 -6.47 -7.66 19.05
C LEU A 48 -5.52 -8.80 18.69
N VAL A 49 -4.86 -8.67 17.55
CA VAL A 49 -3.85 -9.62 17.06
C VAL A 49 -2.61 -8.88 16.56
N LYS A 50 -1.46 -9.54 16.71
CA LYS A 50 -0.20 -9.15 16.06
C LYS A 50 -0.21 -9.68 14.62
N HIS A 51 -0.03 -8.80 13.65
CA HIS A 51 0.20 -9.18 12.25
C HIS A 51 1.52 -8.58 11.75
N TYR A 52 2.47 -9.44 11.39
CA TYR A 52 3.70 -9.01 10.75
C TYR A 52 3.42 -8.33 9.40
N VAL A 53 4.23 -7.33 9.05
CA VAL A 53 4.07 -6.57 7.81
C VAL A 53 4.29 -7.47 6.60
N PHE A 54 5.28 -8.38 6.68
CA PHE A 54 5.65 -9.28 5.61
C PHE A 54 5.52 -10.74 6.03
N ASP A 55 5.23 -11.61 5.05
CA ASP A 55 5.31 -13.07 5.22
C ASP A 55 6.77 -13.53 5.14
N ALA A 56 7.38 -13.82 6.29
CA ALA A 56 8.75 -14.29 6.38
C ALA A 56 9.00 -15.63 5.64
N THR A 57 7.94 -16.41 5.35
CA THR A 57 8.08 -17.67 4.59
C THR A 57 8.26 -17.45 3.10
N ALA A 58 7.92 -16.24 2.60
CA ALA A 58 8.07 -15.85 1.21
C ALA A 58 9.46 -15.24 0.89
N ASN A 59 10.36 -15.16 1.87
CA ASN A 59 11.73 -14.64 1.68
C ASN A 59 12.42 -15.34 0.48
N PRO A 60 13.04 -14.58 -0.46
CA PRO A 60 13.39 -13.15 -0.35
C PRO A 60 12.32 -12.15 -0.83
N TYR A 61 11.11 -12.59 -1.19
CA TYR A 61 10.07 -11.72 -1.72
C TYR A 61 9.31 -10.97 -0.60
N LEU A 62 9.12 -9.66 -0.79
CA LEU A 62 8.40 -8.80 0.15
C LEU A 62 6.88 -8.93 0.01
N HIS A 63 6.34 -10.06 0.47
CA HIS A 63 4.90 -10.32 0.48
C HIS A 63 4.22 -9.58 1.63
N LYS A 64 3.64 -8.42 1.33
CA LYS A 64 3.00 -7.57 2.34
C LYS A 64 1.66 -8.16 2.79
N MET A 65 1.59 -8.50 4.07
CA MET A 65 0.41 -9.04 4.75
C MET A 65 -0.51 -7.94 5.30
N VAL A 66 0.04 -6.77 5.62
CA VAL A 66 -0.72 -5.61 6.10
C VAL A 66 -0.57 -4.45 5.13
N ILE A 67 -1.62 -4.17 4.36
CA ILE A 67 -1.64 -3.12 3.34
C ILE A 67 -2.39 -1.92 3.91
N VAL A 68 -1.65 -0.90 4.36
CA VAL A 68 -2.21 0.33 4.94
C VAL A 68 -2.90 1.16 3.85
N THR A 69 -4.23 1.31 3.96
CA THR A 69 -5.07 2.02 2.99
C THR A 69 -5.37 3.47 3.39
N ASP A 70 -5.19 3.80 4.67
CA ASP A 70 -5.32 5.15 5.19
C ASP A 70 -4.23 5.40 6.23
N ARG A 71 -3.33 6.35 5.92
CA ARG A 71 -2.18 6.69 6.76
C ARG A 71 -2.48 7.69 7.88
N ASP A 72 -3.74 8.06 8.11
CA ASP A 72 -4.07 9.05 9.14
C ASP A 72 -3.60 8.59 10.53
N LYS A 73 -2.57 9.27 11.04
CA LYS A 73 -1.98 9.10 12.38
C LYS A 73 -2.26 10.31 13.28
N SER A 74 -3.25 11.16 12.95
CA SER A 74 -3.54 12.39 13.70
C SER A 74 -3.85 12.16 15.18
N ASN A 75 -4.35 10.97 15.52
CA ASN A 75 -4.64 10.54 16.88
C ASN A 75 -3.62 9.52 17.43
N TRP A 76 -2.38 9.50 16.94
CA TRP A 76 -1.34 8.59 17.40
C TRP A 76 -0.25 9.31 18.21
N ASN A 77 0.36 8.58 19.15
CA ASN A 77 1.66 8.90 19.72
C ASN A 77 2.71 8.19 18.88
N VAL A 78 3.45 8.95 18.06
CA VAL A 78 4.42 8.41 17.09
C VAL A 78 5.81 8.94 17.41
N ASP A 79 6.80 8.07 17.36
CA ASP A 79 8.21 8.46 17.34
C ASP A 79 8.56 9.12 16.00
N GLY A 80 9.10 10.33 16.05
CA GLY A 80 9.33 11.15 14.86
C GLY A 80 10.46 10.65 13.95
N GLU A 81 11.37 9.81 14.44
CA GLU A 81 12.50 9.29 13.69
C GLU A 81 12.15 7.95 13.01
N THR A 82 11.50 7.06 13.76
CA THR A 82 11.21 5.68 13.33
C THR A 82 9.80 5.51 12.75
N GLY A 83 8.88 6.42 13.07
CA GLY A 83 7.47 6.29 12.69
C GLY A 83 6.69 5.21 13.45
N ILE A 84 7.34 4.55 14.42
CA ILE A 84 6.81 3.56 15.36
C ILE A 84 5.88 4.25 16.36
N GLY A 85 4.80 3.60 16.74
CA GLY A 85 3.89 4.17 17.73
C GLY A 85 2.53 3.51 17.80
N GLU A 86 1.63 4.16 18.54
CA GLU A 86 0.29 3.66 18.79
C GLU A 86 -0.76 4.76 18.85
N ILE A 87 -2.03 4.35 18.78
CA ILE A 87 -3.15 5.23 19.03
C ILE A 87 -3.04 5.88 20.42
N ASN A 88 -3.33 7.19 20.49
CA ASN A 88 -3.30 7.99 21.71
C ASN A 88 -4.56 7.75 22.57
N LEU A 89 -4.77 6.49 22.94
CA LEU A 89 -5.86 6.04 23.80
C LEU A 89 -5.38 4.97 24.78
N VAL A 90 -4.55 4.03 24.30
CA VAL A 90 -4.05 2.89 25.06
C VAL A 90 -2.53 2.85 24.92
N LYS A 91 -1.80 2.55 26.00
CA LYS A 91 -0.34 2.45 25.96
C LYS A 91 0.11 1.11 25.39
N LYS A 92 1.32 1.08 24.81
CA LYS A 92 1.96 -0.13 24.28
C LYS A 92 1.74 -1.39 25.13
N ASN A 93 2.07 -1.34 26.43
CA ASN A 93 1.97 -2.52 27.30
C ASN A 93 0.54 -3.06 27.45
N ASP A 94 -0.46 -2.18 27.45
CA ASP A 94 -1.86 -2.58 27.56
C ASP A 94 -2.37 -3.17 26.24
N LEU A 95 -1.97 -2.62 25.09
CA LEU A 95 -2.24 -3.21 23.77
C LEU A 95 -1.64 -4.61 23.64
N LEU A 96 -0.36 -4.76 24.02
CA LEU A 96 0.32 -6.07 23.97
C LEU A 96 -0.34 -7.08 24.91
N LYS A 97 -0.77 -6.65 26.11
CA LYS A 97 -1.52 -7.51 27.03
C LYS A 97 -2.88 -7.94 26.45
N MET A 98 -3.60 -7.04 25.78
CA MET A 98 -4.86 -7.39 25.10
C MET A 98 -4.63 -8.42 23.99
N VAL A 99 -3.53 -8.29 23.23
CA VAL A 99 -3.11 -9.28 22.22
C VAL A 99 -2.84 -10.64 22.87
N GLU A 100 -2.05 -10.70 23.94
CA GLU A 100 -1.75 -11.94 24.67
C GLU A 100 -3.02 -12.62 25.23
N GLN A 101 -3.98 -11.81 25.68
CA GLN A 101 -5.23 -12.30 26.26
C GLN A 101 -6.29 -12.64 25.20
N GLY A 102 -6.09 -12.29 23.93
CA GLY A 102 -7.08 -12.45 22.87
C GLY A 102 -8.33 -11.62 23.13
N THR A 103 -8.17 -10.36 23.56
CA THR A 103 -9.26 -9.44 23.91
C THR A 103 -9.11 -8.11 23.21
N VAL A 104 -10.14 -7.27 23.28
CA VAL A 104 -10.15 -5.88 22.81
C VAL A 104 -11.12 -5.07 23.67
N SER A 105 -10.84 -3.79 23.90
CA SER A 105 -11.77 -2.93 24.64
C SER A 105 -12.88 -2.39 23.74
N ASP A 106 -14.02 -2.06 24.35
CA ASP A 106 -15.16 -1.44 23.66
C ASP A 106 -14.78 -0.11 22.99
N GLU A 107 -13.81 0.64 23.55
CA GLU A 107 -13.37 1.91 22.96
C GLU A 107 -12.61 1.69 21.64
N LEU A 108 -11.78 0.65 21.56
CA LEU A 108 -11.07 0.31 20.32
C LEU A 108 -12.02 -0.25 19.26
N LEU A 109 -13.04 -1.02 19.66
CA LEU A 109 -14.10 -1.47 18.76
C LEU A 109 -14.88 -0.28 18.18
N ALA A 110 -15.25 0.68 19.02
CA ALA A 110 -15.98 1.87 18.58
C ALA A 110 -15.19 2.70 17.56
N ILE A 111 -13.85 2.73 17.64
CA ILE A 111 -13.01 3.41 16.64
C ILE A 111 -13.12 2.72 15.27
N ASP A 112 -13.09 1.38 15.24
CA ASP A 112 -13.24 0.62 13.99
C ASP A 112 -14.62 0.81 13.36
N GLU A 113 -15.68 0.80 14.18
CA GLU A 113 -17.06 0.99 13.73
C GLU A 113 -17.34 2.36 13.08
N ILE A 114 -16.60 3.39 13.48
CA ILE A 114 -16.73 4.75 12.92
C ILE A 114 -16.11 4.82 11.52
N TYR A 115 -15.08 4.00 11.25
CA TYR A 115 -14.37 4.05 9.99
C TYR A 115 -15.19 3.40 8.87
N LYS A 116 -15.29 4.09 7.73
CA LYS A 116 -15.95 3.57 6.53
C LYS A 116 -14.91 3.27 5.48
N PHE A 117 -14.59 1.99 5.34
CA PHE A 117 -13.70 1.54 4.28
C PHE A 117 -14.31 1.87 2.91
N ASN A 118 -13.54 2.58 2.09
CA ASN A 118 -13.87 2.80 0.70
C ASN A 118 -13.03 1.85 -0.15
N GLU A 119 -13.69 0.92 -0.83
CA GLU A 119 -13.05 -0.06 -1.70
C GLU A 119 -12.58 0.55 -3.03
N TYR A 120 -13.19 1.67 -3.45
CA TYR A 120 -12.89 2.40 -4.68
C TYR A 120 -12.65 3.89 -4.41
N PRO A 121 -11.60 4.27 -3.67
CA PRO A 121 -11.23 5.66 -3.42
C PRO A 121 -10.98 6.44 -4.71
N GLU A 122 -11.44 7.69 -4.72
CA GLU A 122 -11.13 8.68 -5.76
C GLU A 122 -10.04 9.61 -5.25
N ILE A 123 -9.12 9.99 -6.12
CA ILE A 123 -8.06 10.95 -5.80
C ILE A 123 -8.63 12.36 -5.93
N GLN A 124 -8.75 13.06 -4.80
CA GLN A 124 -9.24 14.44 -4.73
C GLN A 124 -8.15 15.39 -4.23
N ASP A 125 -7.27 14.91 -3.35
CA ASP A 125 -6.23 15.72 -2.74
C ASP A 125 -4.92 14.95 -2.50
N PHE A 126 -3.99 15.60 -1.78
CA PHE A 126 -2.70 15.02 -1.45
C PHE A 126 -2.81 13.83 -0.48
N LYS A 127 -3.80 13.79 0.41
CA LYS A 127 -4.01 12.65 1.31
C LYS A 127 -4.39 11.41 0.50
N ASP A 128 -5.24 11.56 -0.52
CA ASP A 128 -5.62 10.44 -1.38
C ASP A 128 -4.43 9.92 -2.20
N ILE A 129 -3.59 10.82 -2.72
CA ILE A 129 -2.32 10.46 -3.37
C ILE A 129 -1.44 9.67 -2.39
N ASP A 130 -1.26 10.20 -1.18
CA ASP A 130 -0.40 9.60 -0.16
C ASP A 130 -0.86 8.19 0.22
N ASN A 131 -2.17 7.98 0.28
CA ASN A 131 -2.78 6.66 0.53
C ASN A 131 -2.50 5.69 -0.62
N LEU A 132 -2.74 6.08 -1.89
CA LEU A 132 -2.44 5.23 -3.05
C LEU A 132 -0.96 4.88 -3.12
N MET A 133 -0.07 5.88 -3.01
CA MET A 133 1.37 5.67 -3.05
C MET A 133 1.84 4.74 -1.92
N THR A 134 1.22 4.79 -0.74
CA THR A 134 1.55 3.86 0.36
C THR A 134 1.10 2.43 0.08
N VAL A 135 -0.15 2.30 -0.36
CA VAL A 135 -0.77 1.01 -0.68
C VAL A 135 0.05 0.27 -1.73
N SER A 136 0.50 0.99 -2.76
CA SER A 136 1.24 0.41 -3.88
C SER A 136 2.73 0.20 -3.63
N GLY A 137 3.25 0.53 -2.44
CA GLY A 137 4.70 0.53 -2.21
C GLY A 137 5.41 1.53 -3.14
N TYR A 138 4.79 2.67 -3.39
CA TYR A 138 5.22 3.68 -4.36
C TYR A 138 5.32 3.15 -5.80
N PHE A 139 4.56 2.09 -6.12
CA PHE A 139 4.68 1.33 -7.36
C PHE A 139 6.09 0.78 -7.61
N HIS A 140 6.90 0.64 -6.55
CA HIS A 140 8.16 -0.09 -6.62
C HIS A 140 7.86 -1.54 -7.01
N ASP A 141 8.61 -2.06 -7.97
CA ASP A 141 8.45 -3.36 -8.61
C ASP A 141 7.17 -3.56 -9.43
N ALA A 142 6.34 -2.52 -9.57
CA ALA A 142 5.12 -2.63 -10.35
C ALA A 142 5.40 -2.70 -11.87
N TYR A 143 4.49 -3.34 -12.59
CA TYR A 143 4.42 -3.31 -14.05
C TYR A 143 2.97 -3.24 -14.52
N ILE A 144 2.76 -2.82 -15.76
CA ILE A 144 1.42 -2.77 -16.37
C ILE A 144 1.10 -4.15 -16.93
N ASP A 145 0.22 -4.89 -16.26
CA ASP A 145 -0.26 -6.19 -16.73
C ASP A 145 -1.26 -6.02 -17.88
N HIS A 146 -2.19 -5.09 -17.71
CA HIS A 146 -3.24 -4.82 -18.70
C HIS A 146 -3.64 -3.34 -18.69
N TYR A 147 -4.04 -2.83 -19.86
CA TYR A 147 -4.73 -1.56 -19.96
C TYR A 147 -5.72 -1.56 -21.13
N GLU A 148 -6.83 -0.86 -20.94
CA GLU A 148 -7.89 -0.71 -21.94
C GLU A 148 -8.50 0.69 -21.85
N GLU A 149 -8.62 1.39 -22.98
CA GLU A 149 -9.41 2.63 -23.05
C GLU A 149 -10.78 2.34 -23.64
N LYS A 150 -11.83 2.69 -22.89
CA LYS A 150 -13.23 2.54 -23.29
C LYS A 150 -14.08 3.70 -22.78
N ASP A 151 -14.90 4.25 -23.66
CA ASP A 151 -15.85 5.33 -23.34
C ASP A 151 -15.20 6.55 -22.64
N GLY A 152 -13.97 6.90 -23.04
CA GLY A 152 -13.21 8.03 -22.47
C GLY A 152 -12.65 7.78 -21.07
N THR A 153 -12.61 6.52 -20.63
CA THR A 153 -11.96 6.06 -19.41
C THR A 153 -10.86 5.07 -19.75
N LEU A 154 -9.66 5.30 -19.25
CA LEU A 154 -8.55 4.34 -19.33
C LEU A 154 -8.52 3.53 -18.03
N TYR A 155 -8.66 2.23 -18.16
CA TYR A 155 -8.37 1.26 -17.11
C TYR A 155 -6.92 0.79 -17.23
N VAL A 156 -6.22 0.69 -16.11
CA VAL A 156 -4.87 0.13 -16.02
C VAL A 156 -4.82 -0.81 -14.81
N LEU A 157 -4.36 -2.03 -15.04
CA LEU A 157 -4.04 -3.01 -14.00
C LEU A 157 -2.52 -3.03 -13.80
N PHE A 158 -2.10 -2.63 -12.61
CA PHE A 158 -0.73 -2.79 -12.14
C PHE A 158 -0.61 -4.07 -11.34
N ASP A 159 0.33 -4.93 -11.72
CA ASP A 159 0.73 -6.11 -10.95
C ASP A 159 2.16 -5.88 -10.42
N GLY A 160 2.60 -6.71 -9.46
CA GLY A 160 3.94 -6.63 -8.87
C GLY A 160 4.08 -5.68 -7.67
N ILE A 161 3.02 -5.01 -7.23
CA ILE A 161 3.10 -4.24 -5.97
C ILE A 161 3.26 -5.20 -4.78
N TRP A 162 3.94 -4.76 -3.73
CA TRP A 162 4.14 -5.59 -2.54
C TRP A 162 2.80 -5.93 -1.87
N GLY A 163 2.40 -7.20 -1.99
CA GLY A 163 1.16 -7.74 -1.42
C GLY A 163 -0.08 -7.66 -2.32
N GLY A 164 0.04 -7.36 -3.63
CA GLY A 164 -1.12 -7.49 -4.52
C GLY A 164 -1.02 -6.84 -5.89
N LYS A 165 -2.19 -6.41 -6.37
CA LYS A 165 -2.38 -5.64 -7.61
C LYS A 165 -3.14 -4.36 -7.31
N VAL A 166 -3.03 -3.39 -8.21
CA VAL A 166 -3.84 -2.16 -8.16
C VAL A 166 -4.50 -1.94 -9.51
N GLU A 167 -5.82 -1.85 -9.48
CA GLU A 167 -6.61 -1.33 -10.59
C GLU A 167 -6.70 0.18 -10.48
N VAL A 168 -6.48 0.89 -11.59
CA VAL A 168 -6.58 2.35 -11.65
C VAL A 168 -7.40 2.76 -12.86
N TRP A 169 -8.40 3.63 -12.65
CA TRP A 169 -9.22 4.19 -13.72
C TRP A 169 -8.98 5.69 -13.83
N PHE A 170 -8.57 6.13 -15.02
CA PHE A 170 -8.34 7.51 -15.40
C PHE A 170 -9.49 8.00 -16.28
N SER A 171 -10.11 9.14 -15.97
CA SER A 171 -11.22 9.68 -16.77
C SER A 171 -11.26 11.21 -16.83
N GLY A 172 -11.99 11.74 -17.82
CA GLY A 172 -12.15 13.18 -18.05
C GLY A 172 -10.88 13.82 -18.58
N ASP A 173 -10.69 13.80 -19.90
CA ASP A 173 -9.48 14.27 -20.60
C ASP A 173 -8.24 13.41 -20.36
N VAL A 174 -8.37 12.10 -20.60
CA VAL A 174 -7.30 11.13 -20.46
C VAL A 174 -6.22 11.34 -21.52
N LYS A 175 -4.96 11.30 -21.10
CA LYS A 175 -3.77 11.18 -21.96
C LYS A 175 -2.77 10.27 -21.26
N TYR A 176 -2.01 9.50 -22.01
CA TYR A 176 -1.00 8.61 -21.45
C TYR A 176 0.08 8.30 -22.48
N ASP A 177 1.24 7.89 -21.99
CA ASP A 177 2.29 7.26 -22.77
C ASP A 177 2.80 6.04 -22.01
N VAL A 178 2.64 4.86 -22.60
CA VAL A 178 3.12 3.58 -22.06
C VAL A 178 4.24 2.98 -22.92
N SER A 179 4.73 3.71 -23.92
CA SER A 179 5.78 3.24 -24.84
C SER A 179 7.08 2.93 -24.10
N ARG A 180 7.33 3.61 -22.97
CA ARG A 180 8.47 3.39 -22.08
C ARG A 180 8.21 2.35 -20.98
N GLY A 181 6.95 2.19 -20.58
CA GLY A 181 6.53 1.27 -19.50
C GLY A 181 6.53 -0.21 -19.88
N ASN A 182 6.74 -0.52 -21.16
CA ASN A 182 6.91 -1.88 -21.71
C ASN A 182 8.32 -2.11 -22.27
N LEU A 183 9.29 -1.27 -21.90
CA LEU A 183 10.65 -1.42 -22.39
C LEU A 183 11.34 -2.56 -21.65
N ASP A 184 11.28 -3.71 -22.32
CA ASP A 184 12.18 -4.84 -22.22
C ASP A 184 11.72 -5.96 -21.27
N GLU A 185 11.19 -7.04 -21.87
CA GLU A 185 10.86 -8.32 -21.20
C GLU A 185 12.06 -8.98 -20.48
N ARG A 186 13.26 -8.38 -20.56
CA ARG A 186 14.48 -8.81 -19.88
C ARG A 186 14.70 -8.16 -18.51
N TYR A 187 13.96 -7.11 -18.17
CA TYR A 187 14.07 -6.42 -16.88
C TYR A 187 12.81 -6.67 -16.03
N ASP A 188 12.95 -7.62 -15.12
CA ASP A 188 12.10 -7.79 -13.95
C ASP A 188 12.62 -6.86 -12.84
N PRO A 189 11.87 -5.91 -12.27
CA PRO A 189 10.61 -5.26 -12.67
C PRO A 189 10.79 -3.91 -13.40
N THR A 190 9.69 -3.32 -13.94
CA THR A 190 9.77 -2.15 -14.84
C THR A 190 9.68 -0.79 -14.16
N TRP A 191 9.04 -0.69 -12.98
CA TRP A 191 8.96 0.56 -12.21
C TRP A 191 9.81 0.45 -10.95
N TYR A 192 10.80 1.34 -10.82
CA TYR A 192 11.61 1.47 -9.59
C TYR A 192 10.96 2.39 -8.54
N GLY A 193 9.84 2.99 -8.89
CA GLY A 193 9.20 4.03 -8.10
C GLY A 193 8.29 4.87 -8.98
N ALA A 194 7.54 5.76 -8.34
CA ALA A 194 6.60 6.62 -9.02
C ALA A 194 6.40 7.96 -8.32
N THR A 195 5.97 8.93 -9.12
CA THR A 195 5.45 10.20 -8.64
C THR A 195 3.99 10.31 -9.06
N MET A 196 3.15 10.73 -8.11
CA MET A 196 1.79 11.14 -8.37
C MET A 196 1.57 12.56 -7.88
N LEU A 197 0.95 13.41 -8.70
CA LEU A 197 0.77 14.84 -8.39
C LEU A 197 -0.53 15.40 -8.98
N ILE A 198 -1.04 16.46 -8.36
CA ILE A 198 -2.17 17.26 -8.87
C ILE A 198 -1.64 18.62 -9.34
N GLU A 199 -1.82 18.92 -10.62
CA GLU A 199 -1.33 20.16 -11.24
C GLU A 199 -2.34 20.65 -12.28
N ASN A 200 -2.76 21.92 -12.18
CA ASN A 200 -3.70 22.56 -13.11
C ASN A 200 -5.01 21.78 -13.34
N GLY A 201 -5.53 21.16 -12.28
CA GLY A 201 -6.76 20.36 -12.33
C GLY A 201 -6.61 19.00 -13.03
N PHE A 202 -5.39 18.54 -13.21
CA PHE A 202 -5.06 17.19 -13.68
C PHE A 202 -4.29 16.43 -12.61
N ILE A 203 -4.54 15.13 -12.54
CA ILE A 203 -3.80 14.15 -11.77
C ILE A 203 -2.86 13.44 -12.73
N TYR A 204 -1.60 13.30 -12.33
CA TYR A 204 -0.55 12.61 -13.08
C TYR A 204 -0.04 11.44 -12.25
N LEU A 205 0.22 10.30 -12.91
CA LEU A 205 0.99 9.18 -12.37
C LEU A 205 2.15 8.90 -13.33
N VAL A 206 3.37 8.84 -12.82
CA VAL A 206 4.60 8.78 -13.63
C VAL A 206 5.57 7.78 -13.01
N ASN A 207 6.22 6.95 -13.84
CA ASN A 207 7.19 5.93 -13.41
C ASN A 207 8.59 6.49 -13.07
N GLY A 208 8.64 7.52 -12.23
CA GLY A 208 9.91 8.05 -11.74
C GLY A 208 9.72 8.85 -10.48
N ASP A 209 10.76 8.89 -9.65
CA ASP A 209 10.74 9.58 -8.37
C ASP A 209 10.97 11.09 -8.53
N ASN A 210 10.25 11.87 -7.72
CA ASN A 210 10.37 13.33 -7.65
C ASN A 210 10.21 14.04 -9.02
N VAL A 211 9.38 13.49 -9.91
CA VAL A 211 9.13 14.05 -11.25
C VAL A 211 8.16 15.20 -11.14
N THR A 212 8.57 16.39 -11.61
CA THR A 212 7.69 17.56 -11.69
C THR A 212 6.88 17.55 -12.99
N ALA A 213 5.70 18.18 -12.99
CA ALA A 213 4.81 18.20 -14.16
C ALA A 213 5.48 18.71 -15.45
N GLU A 214 6.41 19.66 -15.34
CA GLU A 214 7.17 20.23 -16.48
C GLU A 214 8.17 19.25 -17.10
N LYS A 215 8.61 18.24 -16.35
CA LYS A 215 9.58 17.22 -16.80
C LYS A 215 8.91 15.97 -17.37
N ILE A 216 7.59 15.86 -17.24
CA ILE A 216 6.84 14.74 -17.81
C ILE A 216 6.91 14.82 -19.32
N GLY A 217 7.43 13.77 -19.94
CA GLY A 217 7.64 13.68 -21.38
C GLY A 217 8.06 12.27 -21.79
N ASP A 218 8.66 12.15 -22.97
CA ASP A 218 8.93 10.89 -23.69
C ASP A 218 9.94 9.93 -23.00
N ASP A 219 10.56 10.37 -21.91
CA ASP A 219 11.48 9.56 -21.10
C ASP A 219 10.76 8.74 -20.01
N TYR A 220 9.46 8.97 -19.83
CA TYR A 220 8.66 8.32 -18.79
C TYR A 220 7.46 7.54 -19.37
N CYS A 221 7.06 6.51 -18.65
CA CYS A 221 5.69 6.00 -18.67
C CYS A 221 4.83 6.90 -17.79
N TRP A 222 3.74 7.44 -18.33
CA TRP A 222 2.88 8.35 -17.58
C TRP A 222 1.42 8.29 -17.98
N PHE A 223 0.57 8.67 -17.03
CA PHE A 223 -0.87 8.80 -17.16
C PHE A 223 -1.30 10.17 -16.66
N LYS A 224 -2.29 10.76 -17.32
CA LYS A 224 -2.86 12.07 -17.00
C LYS A 224 -4.37 12.02 -17.18
N ALA A 225 -5.11 12.50 -16.19
CA ALA A 225 -6.56 12.65 -16.28
C ALA A 225 -7.09 13.69 -15.28
N ARG A 226 -8.36 14.09 -15.38
CA ARG A 226 -8.99 14.96 -14.37
C ARG A 226 -9.51 14.20 -13.15
N LYS A 227 -9.81 12.92 -13.33
CA LYS A 227 -10.32 12.04 -12.27
C LYS A 227 -9.56 10.74 -12.29
N VAL A 228 -9.16 10.30 -11.10
CA VAL A 228 -8.52 9.00 -10.88
C VAL A 228 -9.24 8.31 -9.74
N LYS A 229 -9.57 7.04 -9.92
CA LYS A 229 -10.00 6.14 -8.84
C LYS A 229 -9.18 4.88 -8.88
N TYR A 230 -9.06 4.18 -7.76
CA TYR A 230 -8.31 2.93 -7.71
C TYR A 230 -8.98 1.87 -6.85
N HIS A 231 -8.56 0.62 -7.02
CA HIS A 231 -8.98 -0.52 -6.23
C HIS A 231 -7.78 -1.43 -5.98
N VAL A 232 -7.67 -1.98 -4.78
CA VAL A 232 -6.55 -2.82 -4.36
C VAL A 232 -7.03 -4.26 -4.34
N ILE A 233 -6.31 -5.14 -5.02
CA ILE A 233 -6.57 -6.58 -5.02
C ILE A 233 -5.44 -7.24 -4.22
N PRO A 234 -5.66 -7.60 -2.95
CA PRO A 234 -4.64 -8.28 -2.15
C PRO A 234 -4.31 -9.63 -2.78
N ASN A 235 -3.03 -9.90 -2.95
CA ASN A 235 -2.55 -11.18 -3.45
C ASN A 235 -1.22 -11.53 -2.81
N LEU A 236 -1.00 -12.81 -2.55
CA LEU A 236 0.30 -13.34 -2.10
C LEU A 236 0.97 -14.17 -3.18
N GLU A 237 0.33 -14.39 -4.33
CA GLU A 237 0.98 -15.00 -5.47
C GLU A 237 1.95 -13.99 -6.09
N HIS A 238 3.25 -14.32 -6.00
CA HIS A 238 4.24 -13.74 -6.88
C HIS A 238 4.02 -14.32 -8.29
N THR A 239 3.43 -13.53 -9.20
CA THR A 239 3.31 -13.94 -10.61
C THR A 239 4.63 -13.85 -11.37
N GLY A 240 5.75 -13.54 -10.70
CA GLY A 240 7.10 -13.44 -11.26
C GLY A 240 7.72 -14.77 -11.72
N VAL A 241 7.10 -15.39 -12.72
CA VAL A 241 7.83 -16.15 -13.72
C VAL A 241 7.79 -15.40 -15.04
N ARG A 242 8.62 -14.35 -15.11
CA ARG A 242 9.51 -14.11 -16.25
C ARG A 242 10.94 -13.82 -15.77
N GLY A 243 11.47 -14.71 -14.93
CA GLY A 243 12.92 -14.88 -14.71
C GLY A 243 13.54 -14.03 -13.61
N GLU A 244 13.56 -14.59 -12.40
CA GLU A 244 14.57 -14.35 -11.35
C GLU A 244 14.95 -12.89 -11.04
N ALA A 245 14.06 -12.11 -10.43
CA ALA A 245 14.49 -11.04 -9.53
C ALA A 245 14.87 -11.64 -8.15
N GLN A 246 16.18 -11.80 -7.93
CA GLN A 246 16.77 -11.98 -6.61
C GLN A 246 17.09 -10.60 -6.02
N VAL A 247 16.75 -10.38 -4.75
CA VAL A 247 17.23 -9.21 -4.00
C VAL A 247 18.76 -9.35 -3.85
N LEU A 248 19.50 -8.35 -4.35
CA LEU A 248 20.94 -8.17 -4.09
C LEU A 248 21.15 -7.44 -2.75
#